data_AF-A0A8J5QNM4-F1
#
_entry.id   AF-A0A8J5QNM4-F1
#
_cell.length_a   1.000
_cell.length_b   1.000
_cell.length_c   1.000
_cell.angle_alpha   90.00
_cell.angle_beta   90.00
_cell.angle_gamma   90.00
#
_symmetry.space_group_name_H-M   'P 1'
#
loop_
_entity.id
_entity.type
_entity.pdbx_description
1 polymer ?
#
loop_
_entity_poly.entity_id
_entity_poly.type
_entity_poly.pdbx_seq_one_letter_code
_entity_poly.pdbx_strand_id
1 'polypeptide(L)'
;MKTKFRNDKGLKNMEKVNRALLNYLKLSLENEYQYLINNTVINNTVSLPTKQMLQYVLTRTQGFAKLMCRIENVSKCAATFFRGRIQIGHAWTPSTIAYSILSRI
;
A
#
# COMPACT_ATOMS: atom_id res chain seq x y z
N MET A 1 -9.61 4.33 -19.91
CA MET A 1 -10.09 5.24 -18.83
C MET A 1 -9.33 6.57 -18.76
N LYS A 2 -7.99 6.60 -18.83
CA LYS A 2 -7.21 7.83 -18.56
C LYS A 2 -7.56 9.05 -19.42
N THR A 3 -7.88 8.86 -20.70
CA THR A 3 -8.29 9.95 -21.59
C THR A 3 -9.72 10.42 -21.31
N LYS A 4 -10.67 9.48 -21.22
CA LYS A 4 -12.10 9.76 -20.99
C LYS A 4 -12.43 10.32 -19.58
N PHE A 5 -11.70 9.90 -18.56
CA PHE A 5 -11.94 10.25 -17.15
C PHE A 5 -10.77 11.06 -16.55
N ARG A 6 -10.03 11.81 -17.36
CA ARG A 6 -8.82 12.54 -16.93
C ARG A 6 -9.04 13.45 -15.71
N ASN A 7 -10.19 14.11 -15.66
CA ASN A 7 -10.55 15.04 -14.58
C ASN A 7 -11.31 14.36 -13.43
N ASP A 8 -11.52 13.06 -13.50
CA ASP A 8 -12.33 12.34 -12.54
C ASP A 8 -11.65 12.17 -11.18
N LYS A 9 -12.36 12.52 -10.10
CA LYS A 9 -11.86 12.40 -8.72
C LYS A 9 -11.63 10.95 -8.31
N GLY A 10 -12.52 10.05 -8.74
CA GLY A 10 -12.42 8.60 -8.47
C GLY A 10 -11.17 8.01 -9.14
N LEU A 11 -10.96 8.32 -10.43
CA LEU A 11 -9.77 7.85 -11.15
C LEU A 11 -8.47 8.40 -10.54
N LYS A 12 -8.43 9.68 -10.18
CA LYS A 12 -7.25 10.28 -9.52
C LYS A 12 -6.94 9.60 -8.18
N ASN A 13 -7.95 9.27 -7.39
CA ASN A 13 -7.74 8.54 -6.13
C ASN A 13 -7.33 7.09 -6.37
N MET A 14 -7.88 6.41 -7.37
CA MET A 14 -7.44 5.07 -7.77
C MET A 14 -5.97 5.06 -8.21
N GLU A 15 -5.50 6.10 -8.91
CA GLU A 15 -4.08 6.25 -9.25
C GLU A 15 -3.19 6.42 -8.00
N LYS A 16 -3.67 7.16 -6.99
CA LYS A 16 -2.97 7.28 -5.70
C LYS A 16 -2.88 5.93 -4.98
N VAL A 17 -3.95 5.11 -5.01
CA VAL A 17 -3.92 3.73 -4.48
C VAL A 17 -2.84 2.93 -5.20
N ASN A 18 -2.83 2.95 -6.54
CA ASN A 18 -1.84 2.22 -7.32
C ASN A 18 -0.40 2.63 -6.98
N ARG A 19 -0.13 3.93 -6.85
CA ARG A 19 1.21 4.42 -6.42
C ARG A 19 1.56 3.95 -5.00
N ALA A 20 0.60 3.94 -4.08
CA ALA A 20 0.82 3.46 -2.71
C ALA A 20 1.11 1.95 -2.68
N LEU A 21 0.39 1.15 -3.47
CA LEU A 21 0.64 -0.29 -3.62
C LEU A 21 1.99 -0.58 -4.27
N LEU A 22 2.39 0.16 -5.30
CA LEU A 22 3.72 0.03 -5.90
C LEU A 22 4.83 0.36 -4.90
N ASN A 23 4.63 1.36 -4.04
CA ASN A 23 5.56 1.66 -2.95
C ASN A 23 5.61 0.54 -1.91
N TYR A 24 4.47 -0.13 -1.66
CA TYR A 24 4.42 -1.27 -0.75
C TYR A 24 5.21 -2.45 -1.33
N LEU A 25 5.01 -2.79 -2.60
CA LEU A 25 5.75 -3.86 -3.27
C LEU A 25 7.26 -3.59 -3.32
N LYS A 26 7.68 -2.32 -3.41
CA LYS A 26 9.10 -1.94 -3.31
C LYS A 26 9.65 -2.05 -1.91
N LEU A 27 8.80 -1.97 -0.89
CA LEU A 27 9.20 -2.05 0.51
C LEU A 27 9.36 -3.53 0.89
N SER A 28 10.52 -4.10 0.58
CA SER A 28 10.84 -5.50 0.87
C SER A 28 11.17 -5.71 2.36
N LEU A 29 10.18 -5.51 3.23
CA LEU A 29 10.35 -5.56 4.69
C LEU A 29 10.85 -6.93 5.16
N GLU A 30 10.42 -8.01 4.51
CA GLU A 30 10.89 -9.37 4.76
C GLU A 30 12.42 -9.48 4.68
N ASN A 31 13.03 -8.89 3.65
CA ASN A 31 14.49 -8.93 3.47
C ASN A 31 15.21 -8.19 4.60
N GLU A 32 14.62 -7.11 5.12
CA GLU A 32 15.20 -6.34 6.24
C GLU A 32 15.17 -7.17 7.54
N TYR A 33 14.09 -7.92 7.79
CA TYR A 33 13.98 -8.81 8.94
C TYR A 33 14.87 -10.06 8.80
N GLN A 34 14.96 -10.64 7.60
CA GLN A 34 15.90 -11.73 7.32
C GLN A 34 17.34 -11.29 7.53
N TYR A 35 17.70 -10.08 7.08
CA TYR A 35 18.99 -9.48 7.37
C TYR A 35 19.19 -9.32 8.90
N LEU A 36 18.18 -8.87 9.64
CA LEU A 36 18.26 -8.78 11.10
C LEU A 36 18.60 -10.14 11.73
N ILE A 37 17.85 -11.18 11.39
CA ILE A 37 18.01 -12.53 11.93
C ILE A 37 19.40 -13.08 11.60
N ASN A 38 19.83 -12.97 10.34
CA ASN A 38 21.11 -13.52 9.87
C ASN A 38 22.32 -12.91 10.58
N ASN A 39 22.29 -11.63 10.95
CA ASN A 39 23.41 -11.01 11.65
C ASN A 39 23.40 -11.25 13.17
N THR A 40 22.32 -11.81 13.73
CA THR A 40 22.27 -12.17 15.16
C THR A 40 22.83 -13.57 15.45
N VAL A 41 22.96 -14.42 14.43
CA VAL A 41 23.49 -15.78 14.56
C VAL A 41 24.90 -15.82 13.98
N ILE A 42 25.91 -15.74 14.83
CA ILE A 42 27.33 -15.88 14.43
C ILE A 42 27.89 -17.09 15.16
N ASN A 43 28.23 -18.15 14.41
CA ASN A 43 28.99 -19.33 14.90
C ASN A 43 28.44 -19.99 16.18
N ASN A 44 27.15 -20.34 16.23
CA ASN A 44 26.51 -20.96 17.41
C ASN A 44 26.59 -20.14 18.72
N THR A 45 27.01 -18.87 18.63
CA THR A 45 26.98 -17.91 19.73
C THR A 45 26.02 -16.79 19.37
N VAL A 46 25.07 -16.50 20.27
CA VAL A 46 24.07 -15.45 20.04
C VAL A 46 24.76 -14.10 20.17
N SER A 47 24.92 -13.39 19.05
CA SER A 47 25.37 -12.00 19.05
C SER A 47 24.14 -11.10 19.04
N LEU A 48 24.02 -10.22 20.03
CA LEU A 48 22.90 -9.30 20.10
C LEU A 48 23.01 -8.25 18.98
N PRO A 49 21.88 -7.88 18.34
CA PRO A 49 21.90 -6.87 17.30
C PRO A 49 22.28 -5.51 17.89
N THR A 50 23.01 -4.71 17.11
CA THR A 50 23.38 -3.36 17.53
C THR A 50 22.15 -2.45 17.61
N LYS A 51 22.21 -1.42 18.45
CA LYS A 51 21.15 -0.41 18.57
C LYS A 51 20.77 0.22 17.22
N GLN A 52 21.77 0.46 16.37
CA GLN A 52 21.59 1.07 15.04
C GLN A 52 20.76 0.15 14.13
N MET A 53 21.03 -1.15 14.18
CA MET A 53 20.34 -2.15 13.37
C MET A 53 18.87 -2.28 13.77
N LEU A 54 18.60 -2.31 15.08
CA LEU A 54 17.23 -2.29 15.61
C LEU A 54 16.49 -1.00 15.22
N GLN A 55 17.15 0.16 15.33
CA GLN A 55 16.55 1.45 14.98
C GLN A 55 16.24 1.56 13.49
N TYR A 56 17.10 1.02 12.64
CA TYR A 56 16.86 0.92 11.21
C TYR A 56 15.61 0.09 10.91
N VAL A 57 15.55 -1.16 11.39
CA VAL A 57 14.39 -2.04 11.17
C VAL A 57 13.10 -1.42 11.72
N LEU A 58 13.15 -0.84 12.92
CA LEU A 58 12.00 -0.14 13.51
C LEU A 58 11.48 0.99 12.60
N THR A 59 12.38 1.80 12.04
CA THR A 59 12.01 2.90 11.15
C THR A 59 11.37 2.39 9.85
N ARG A 60 11.87 1.27 9.31
CA ARG A 60 11.28 0.60 8.13
C ARG A 60 9.88 0.09 8.44
N THR A 61 9.67 -0.52 9.59
CA THR A 61 8.37 -1.03 10.05
C THR A 61 7.36 0.10 10.32
N GLN A 62 7.79 1.22 10.88
CA GLN A 62 6.95 2.41 11.03
C GLN A 62 6.55 3.00 9.67
N GLY A 63 7.49 3.06 8.73
CA GLY A 63 7.23 3.47 7.35
C GLY A 63 6.21 2.57 6.66
N PHE A 64 6.33 1.26 6.85
CA PHE A 64 5.37 0.25 6.41
C PHE A 64 3.97 0.49 6.98
N ALA A 65 3.85 0.63 8.30
CA ALA A 65 2.57 0.86 8.96
C ALA A 65 1.88 2.13 8.43
N LYS A 66 2.64 3.23 8.30
CA LYS A 66 2.12 4.48 7.73
C LYS A 66 1.66 4.33 6.28
N LEU A 67 2.36 3.51 5.49
CA LEU A 67 1.98 3.21 4.11
C LEU A 67 0.68 2.40 4.05
N MET A 68 0.51 1.41 4.93
CA MET A 68 -0.73 0.63 5.05
C MET A 68 -1.92 1.50 5.42
N CYS A 69 -1.80 2.37 6.44
CA CYS A 69 -2.86 3.33 6.78
C CYS A 69 -3.21 4.27 5.61
N ARG A 70 -2.20 4.63 4.79
CA ARG A 70 -2.43 5.44 3.58
C ARG A 70 -3.20 4.66 2.51
N ILE A 71 -2.86 3.40 2.28
CA ILE A 71 -3.55 2.53 1.31
C ILE A 71 -5.02 2.42 1.70
N GLU A 72 -5.31 2.07 2.95
CA GLU A 72 -6.69 1.95 3.47
C GLU A 72 -7.50 3.25 3.25
N ASN A 73 -6.96 4.39 3.70
CA ASN A 73 -7.65 5.67 3.59
C ASN A 73 -7.94 6.07 2.14
N VAL A 74 -6.97 5.90 1.25
CA VAL A 74 -7.12 6.26 -0.16
C VAL A 74 -8.05 5.28 -0.89
N SER A 75 -8.00 3.98 -0.56
CA SER A 75 -8.92 2.97 -1.09
C SER A 75 -10.37 3.26 -0.70
N LYS A 76 -10.64 3.56 0.59
CA LYS A 76 -11.98 3.97 1.05
C LYS A 76 -12.45 5.22 0.33
N CYS A 77 -11.60 6.24 0.22
CA CYS A 77 -11.90 7.46 -0.54
C CYS A 77 -12.27 7.13 -1.99
N ALA A 78 -11.47 6.33 -2.70
CA ALA A 78 -11.74 5.96 -4.09
C ALA A 78 -13.05 5.16 -4.21
N ALA A 79 -13.30 4.21 -3.31
CA ALA A 79 -14.50 3.37 -3.30
C ALA A 79 -15.78 4.19 -3.14
N THR A 80 -15.79 5.22 -2.27
CA THR A 80 -16.96 6.12 -2.12
C THR A 80 -17.32 6.84 -3.42
N PHE A 81 -16.34 7.32 -4.19
CA PHE A 81 -16.59 7.96 -5.48
C PHE A 81 -17.18 6.99 -6.52
N PHE A 82 -16.66 5.76 -6.60
CA PHE A 82 -17.18 4.77 -7.53
C PHE A 82 -18.56 4.26 -7.12
N ARG A 83 -18.82 4.06 -5.83
CA ARG A 83 -20.15 3.71 -5.30
C ARG A 83 -21.18 4.79 -5.64
N GLY A 84 -20.85 6.06 -5.40
CA GLY A 84 -21.73 7.17 -5.78
C GLY A 84 -22.01 7.20 -7.29
N ARG A 85 -21.01 6.91 -8.13
CA ARG A 85 -21.19 6.86 -9.58
C ARG A 85 -22.09 5.71 -10.03
N ILE A 86 -21.98 4.54 -9.39
CA ILE A 86 -22.85 3.39 -9.63
C ILE A 86 -24.31 3.74 -9.29
N GLN A 87 -24.53 4.45 -8.18
CA GLN A 87 -25.87 4.89 -7.75
C GLN A 87 -26.52 5.87 -8.74
N ILE A 88 -25.74 6.75 -9.36
CA ILE A 88 -26.24 7.70 -10.38
C ILE A 88 -26.47 7.00 -11.74
N GLY A 89 -25.93 5.80 -11.94
CA GLY A 89 -26.09 5.04 -13.19
C GLY A 89 -25.12 5.44 -14.31
N HIS A 90 -24.14 6.30 -14.05
CA HIS A 90 -23.18 6.73 -15.07
C HIS A 90 -22.04 5.72 -15.25
N ALA A 91 -21.78 5.33 -16.51
CA ALA A 91 -20.65 4.48 -16.87
C ALA A 91 -20.51 3.27 -15.94
N TRP A 92 -21.59 2.49 -15.85
CA TRP A 92 -21.79 1.45 -14.85
C TRP A 92 -20.66 0.39 -14.89
N THR A 93 -20.40 -0.19 -16.06
CA THR A 93 -19.38 -1.23 -16.25
C THR A 93 -17.99 -0.86 -15.72
N PRO A 94 -17.35 0.25 -16.15
CA PRO A 94 -16.03 0.61 -15.63
C PRO A 94 -16.07 1.02 -14.14
N SER A 95 -17.18 1.54 -13.65
CA SER A 95 -17.32 1.93 -12.24
C SER A 95 -17.44 0.72 -11.33
N THR A 96 -18.20 -0.29 -11.75
CA THR A 96 -18.35 -1.56 -11.02
C THR A 96 -17.04 -2.34 -10.99
N ILE A 97 -16.30 -2.40 -12.11
CA ILE A 97 -14.97 -3.02 -12.16
C ILE A 97 -13.98 -2.29 -11.24
N ALA A 98 -13.94 -0.96 -11.29
CA ALA A 98 -13.05 -0.20 -10.41
C ALA A 98 -13.42 -0.38 -8.93
N TYR A 99 -14.72 -0.40 -8.62
CA TYR A 99 -15.21 -0.62 -7.25
C TYR A 99 -14.89 -2.02 -6.74
N SER A 100 -15.03 -3.06 -7.57
CA SER A 100 -14.71 -4.43 -7.17
C SER A 100 -13.21 -4.59 -6.90
N ILE A 101 -12.34 -4.01 -7.72
CA ILE A 101 -10.89 -4.00 -7.49
C ILE A 101 -10.55 -3.30 -6.18
N LEU A 102 -11.14 -2.12 -5.93
CA LEU A 102 -10.89 -1.37 -4.70
C LEU A 102 -11.41 -2.08 -3.44
N SER A 103 -12.46 -2.89 -3.56
CA SER A 103 -13.02 -3.65 -2.43
C SER A 103 -12.20 -4.91 -2.08
N ARG A 104 -11.31 -5.36 -2.97
CA ARG A 104 -10.39 -6.48 -2.70
C ARG A 104 -9.13 -6.05 -1.94
N ILE A 105 -8.82 -4.75 -1.96
CA ILE A 105 -7.65 -4.15 -1.29
C ILE A 105 -8.02 -3.82 0.14
#